data_AF-A0A166I4N1-F1
#
_entry.id   AF-A0A166I4N1-F1
#
_cell.length_a   1.000
_cell.length_b   1.000
_cell.length_c   1.000
_cell.angle_alpha   90.00
_cell.angle_beta   90.00
_cell.angle_gamma   90.00
#
_symmetry.space_group_name_H-M   'P 1'
#
loop_
_entity.id
_entity.type
_entity.pdbx_description
1 polymer ?
#
loop_
_entity_poly.entity_id
_entity_poly.type
_entity_poly.pdbx_seq_one_letter_code
_entity_poly.pdbx_strand_id
1 'polypeptide(L)'
;MLLVKLIIPVLQAERKRHPVAKEFLVGLKRQARVDWWPSLHALQTVQRFVPPNRRFVHKDAMGDWLDIGTALGLSLETEQKRHEKEGTRRCSWFACPNHRVAPDNTVKPMSCKGCGDAQYCNRVCQKRYVSCIAIPS
;
A
#
# COMPACT_ATOMS: atom_id res chain seq x y z
N MET A 1 -12.88 -14.18 8.08
CA MET A 1 -12.19 -12.99 8.65
C MET A 1 -12.58 -12.66 10.10
N LEU A 2 -13.24 -13.56 10.85
CA LEU A 2 -13.60 -13.37 12.27
C LEU A 2 -12.40 -13.09 13.20
N LEU A 3 -11.23 -13.64 12.88
CA LEU A 3 -10.00 -13.44 13.66
C LEU A 3 -9.61 -11.96 13.77
N VAL A 4 -9.81 -11.16 12.73
CA VAL A 4 -9.32 -9.78 12.71
C VAL A 4 -10.20 -8.85 13.54
N LYS A 5 -11.53 -9.01 13.46
CA LYS A 5 -12.51 -8.22 14.22
C LYS A 5 -12.45 -8.49 15.73
N LEU A 6 -12.01 -9.68 16.13
CA LEU A 6 -11.90 -10.05 17.54
C LEU A 6 -10.50 -9.75 18.10
N ILE A 7 -9.44 -10.04 17.35
CA ILE A 7 -8.08 -9.97 17.88
C ILE A 7 -7.60 -8.52 18.03
N ILE A 8 -7.82 -7.65 17.04
CA ILE A 8 -7.25 -6.29 17.11
C ILE A 8 -7.84 -5.51 18.30
N PRO A 9 -9.18 -5.47 18.53
CA PRO A 9 -9.74 -4.78 19.68
C PRO A 9 -9.29 -5.36 21.03
N VAL A 10 -9.18 -6.69 21.13
CA VAL A 10 -8.68 -7.37 22.34
C VAL A 10 -7.22 -6.98 22.61
N LEU A 11 -6.36 -7.03 21.59
CA LEU A 11 -4.97 -6.62 21.72
C LEU A 11 -4.83 -5.13 22.08
N GLN A 12 -5.73 -4.28 21.59
CA GLN A 12 -5.74 -2.86 21.95
C GLN A 12 -6.12 -2.64 23.42
N ALA A 13 -7.10 -3.38 23.93
CA ALA A 13 -7.47 -3.34 25.35
C ALA A 13 -6.30 -3.81 26.25
N GLU A 14 -5.60 -4.86 25.81
CA GLU A 14 -4.48 -5.44 26.55
C GLU A 14 -3.14 -4.72 26.36
N ARG A 15 -3.06 -3.75 25.43
CA ARG A 15 -1.84 -3.01 25.08
C ARG A 15 -1.15 -2.37 26.30
N LYS A 16 -1.91 -1.91 27.29
CA LYS A 16 -1.36 -1.27 28.49
C LYS A 16 -0.80 -2.28 29.50
N ARG A 17 -1.28 -3.53 29.46
CA ARG A 17 -0.97 -4.59 30.42
C ARG A 17 0.13 -5.53 29.93
N HIS A 18 0.25 -5.70 28.62
CA HIS A 18 1.18 -6.65 28.01
C HIS A 18 2.16 -5.98 27.03
N PRO A 19 3.46 -5.86 27.37
CA PRO A 19 4.49 -5.31 26.49
C PRO A 19 4.56 -5.98 25.11
N VAL A 20 4.35 -7.30 25.06
CA VAL A 20 4.32 -8.08 23.82
C VAL A 20 3.18 -7.64 22.90
N ALA A 21 1.99 -7.41 23.44
CA ALA A 21 0.85 -6.92 22.66
C ALA A 21 1.12 -5.52 22.10
N LYS A 22 1.79 -4.66 22.88
CA LYS A 22 2.21 -3.33 22.42
C LYS A 22 3.21 -3.42 21.25
N GLU A 23 4.25 -4.24 21.36
CA GLU A 23 5.24 -4.43 20.30
C GLU A 23 4.62 -5.01 19.03
N PHE A 24 3.76 -6.02 19.18
CA PHE A 24 3.02 -6.61 18.07
C PHE A 24 2.16 -5.56 17.34
N LEU A 25 1.40 -4.75 18.08
CA LEU A 25 0.56 -3.69 17.48
C LEU A 25 1.39 -2.61 16.79
N VAL A 26 2.58 -2.27 17.32
CA VAL A 26 3.51 -1.35 16.66
C VAL A 26 4.02 -1.93 15.35
N GLY A 27 4.45 -3.20 15.34
CA GLY A 27 4.88 -3.90 14.14
C GLY A 27 3.77 -4.01 13.09
N LEU A 28 2.57 -4.40 13.53
CA LEU A 28 1.39 -4.52 12.68
C LEU A 28 1.01 -3.17 12.07
N LYS A 29 1.00 -2.08 12.85
CA LYS A 29 0.75 -0.73 12.33
C LYS A 29 1.82 -0.29 11.34
N ARG A 30 3.09 -0.61 11.60
CA ARG A 30 4.21 -0.30 10.68
C ARG A 30 4.01 -0.98 9.33
N GLN A 31 3.66 -2.27 9.33
CA GLN A 31 3.42 -3.02 8.10
C GLN A 31 2.14 -2.55 7.40
N ALA A 32 1.07 -2.30 8.15
CA ALA A 32 -0.19 -1.82 7.60
C ALA A 32 -0.02 -0.48 6.87
N ARG A 33 0.84 0.43 7.33
CA ARG A 33 1.18 1.64 6.55
C ARG A 33 1.69 1.27 5.15
N VAL A 34 2.51 0.24 4.98
CA VAL A 34 3.02 -0.14 3.66
C VAL A 34 1.91 -0.69 2.77
N ASP A 35 1.09 -1.61 3.29
CA ASP A 35 0.21 -2.44 2.45
C ASP A 35 -1.26 -2.02 2.43
N TRP A 36 -1.74 -1.32 3.47
CA TRP A 36 -3.18 -1.09 3.69
C TRP A 36 -3.82 -0.28 2.57
N TRP A 37 -3.33 0.94 2.32
CA TRP A 37 -3.89 1.80 1.27
C TRP A 37 -3.72 1.21 -0.15
N PRO A 38 -2.52 0.72 -0.57
CA PRO A 38 -2.38 0.09 -1.89
C PRO A 38 -3.36 -1.07 -2.10
N SER A 39 -3.56 -1.90 -1.08
CA SER A 39 -4.49 -3.03 -1.16
C SER A 39 -5.94 -2.55 -1.22
N LEU A 40 -6.31 -1.54 -0.43
CA LEU A 40 -7.64 -0.93 -0.49
C LEU A 40 -7.93 -0.32 -1.87
N HIS A 41 -6.96 0.42 -2.42
CA HIS A 41 -7.06 1.02 -3.74
C HIS A 41 -7.16 -0.04 -4.85
N ALA A 42 -6.43 -1.15 -4.73
CA ALA A 42 -6.56 -2.28 -5.63
C ALA A 42 -7.97 -2.90 -5.56
N LEU A 43 -8.52 -3.09 -4.36
CA LEU A 43 -9.90 -3.56 -4.17
C LEU A 43 -10.91 -2.59 -4.81
N GLN A 44 -10.74 -1.29 -4.66
CA GLN A 44 -11.59 -0.28 -5.30
C GLN A 44 -11.49 -0.34 -6.83
N THR A 45 -10.28 -0.48 -7.37
CA THR A 45 -10.03 -0.50 -8.82
C THR A 45 -10.70 -1.70 -9.51
N VAL A 46 -10.75 -2.85 -8.85
CA VAL A 46 -11.35 -4.07 -9.43
C VAL A 46 -12.87 -4.12 -9.29
N GLN A 47 -13.49 -3.23 -8.51
CA GLN A 47 -14.92 -3.27 -8.18
C GLN A 47 -15.82 -3.39 -9.42
N ARG A 48 -15.50 -2.66 -10.49
CA ARG A 48 -16.26 -2.67 -11.75
C ARG A 48 -16.23 -4.01 -12.49
N PHE A 49 -15.22 -4.84 -12.22
CA PHE A 49 -15.04 -6.15 -12.83
C PHE A 49 -15.60 -7.30 -11.97
N VAL A 50 -16.14 -6.99 -10.77
CA VAL A 50 -16.68 -8.01 -9.87
C VAL A 50 -18.03 -8.51 -10.41
N PRO A 51 -18.17 -9.82 -10.64
CA PRO A 51 -19.44 -10.42 -11.06
C PRO A 51 -20.58 -10.12 -10.07
N PRO A 52 -21.84 -9.95 -10.53
CA PRO A 52 -22.97 -9.62 -9.64
C PRO A 52 -23.10 -10.54 -8.41
N ASN A 53 -22.93 -11.85 -8.58
CA ASN A 53 -23.00 -12.85 -7.51
C ASN A 53 -21.83 -12.79 -6.51
N ARG A 54 -20.80 -11.97 -6.75
CA ARG A 54 -19.64 -11.78 -5.87
C ARG A 54 -19.54 -10.38 -5.26
N ARG A 55 -20.45 -9.47 -5.61
CA ARG A 55 -20.42 -8.06 -5.12
C ARG A 55 -20.54 -7.95 -3.61
N PHE A 56 -21.35 -8.80 -2.98
CA PHE A 56 -21.48 -8.87 -1.52
C PHE A 56 -20.13 -9.18 -0.85
N VAL A 57 -19.43 -10.23 -1.32
CA VAL A 57 -18.12 -10.64 -0.77
C VAL A 57 -17.09 -9.53 -0.97
N HIS A 58 -17.09 -8.86 -2.11
CA HIS A 58 -16.21 -7.72 -2.38
C HIS A 58 -16.49 -6.54 -1.44
N LYS A 59 -17.77 -6.20 -1.23
CA LYS A 59 -18.19 -5.15 -0.28
C LYS A 59 -17.76 -5.47 1.15
N ASP A 60 -17.96 -6.71 1.58
CA ASP A 60 -17.55 -7.19 2.91
C ASP A 60 -16.03 -7.12 3.08
N ALA A 61 -15.27 -7.58 2.08
CA ALA A 61 -13.82 -7.50 2.11
C ALA A 61 -13.31 -6.05 2.18
N MET A 62 -13.93 -5.12 1.45
CA MET A 62 -13.63 -3.69 1.55
C MET A 62 -13.95 -3.13 2.93
N GLY A 63 -15.12 -3.47 3.49
CA GLY A 63 -15.54 -3.03 4.82
C GLY A 63 -14.59 -3.53 5.90
N ASP A 64 -14.29 -4.82 5.90
CA ASP A 64 -13.35 -5.43 6.85
C ASP A 64 -11.95 -4.81 6.72
N TRP A 65 -11.51 -4.49 5.50
CA TRP A 65 -10.21 -3.84 5.31
C TRP A 65 -10.19 -2.41 5.85
N LEU A 66 -11.28 -1.65 5.70
CA LEU A 66 -11.44 -0.33 6.33
C LEU A 66 -11.44 -0.42 7.86
N ASP A 67 -12.12 -1.42 8.42
CA ASP A 67 -12.15 -1.67 9.86
C ASP A 67 -10.75 -1.93 10.42
N ILE A 68 -9.91 -2.70 9.70
CA ILE A 68 -8.50 -2.92 10.07
C ILE A 68 -7.74 -1.60 10.17
N GLY A 69 -7.89 -0.73 9.16
CA GLY A 69 -7.22 0.57 9.13
C GLY A 69 -7.64 1.42 10.32
N THR A 70 -8.94 1.50 10.55
CA THR A 70 -9.54 2.23 11.67
C THR A 70 -9.05 1.70 13.01
N ALA A 71 -9.06 0.38 13.19
CA ALA A 71 -8.56 -0.27 14.40
C ALA A 71 -7.06 0.02 14.60
N LEU A 72 -6.24 0.07 13.56
CA LEU A 72 -4.82 0.44 13.70
C LEU A 72 -4.58 1.95 13.83
N GLY A 73 -5.64 2.77 13.82
CA GLY A 73 -5.56 4.22 13.84
C GLY A 73 -4.86 4.77 12.60
N LEU A 74 -5.20 4.22 11.44
CA LEU A 74 -4.85 4.72 10.11
C LEU A 74 -6.06 5.48 9.57
N SER A 75 -5.84 6.70 9.08
CA SER A 75 -6.88 7.46 8.40
C SER A 75 -6.70 7.35 6.88
N LEU A 76 -7.82 7.19 6.18
CA LEU A 76 -7.86 7.02 4.73
C LEU A 76 -7.11 8.16 4.01
N GLU A 77 -7.46 9.40 4.34
CA GLU A 77 -6.88 10.59 3.70
C GLU A 77 -5.38 10.74 3.98
N THR A 78 -4.93 10.46 5.20
CA THR A 78 -3.50 10.58 5.54
C THR A 78 -2.68 9.49 4.86
N GLU A 79 -3.18 8.25 4.82
CA GLU A 79 -2.47 7.15 4.16
C GLU A 79 -2.46 7.29 2.64
N GLN A 80 -3.54 7.80 2.04
CA GLN A 80 -3.56 8.16 0.62
C GLN A 80 -2.51 9.23 0.30
N LYS A 81 -2.52 10.37 1.01
CA LYS A 81 -1.54 11.46 0.81
C LYS A 81 -0.10 10.98 1.02
N ARG A 82 0.14 10.16 2.05
CA ARG A 82 1.45 9.56 2.29
C ARG A 82 1.88 8.66 1.13
N HIS A 83 0.97 7.81 0.66
CA HIS A 83 1.25 6.90 -0.45
C HIS A 83 1.55 7.64 -1.75
N GLU A 84 0.79 8.67 -2.09
CA GLU A 84 1.05 9.52 -3.27
C GLU A 84 2.40 10.23 -3.17
N LYS A 85 2.69 10.84 -2.01
CA LYS A 85 3.97 11.50 -1.73
C LYS A 85 5.15 10.52 -1.88
N GLU A 86 5.02 9.31 -1.34
CA GLU A 86 6.03 8.26 -1.48
C GLU A 86 6.10 7.66 -2.89
N GLY A 87 4.99 7.66 -3.64
CA GLY A 87 4.93 7.18 -5.02
C GLY A 87 5.92 7.90 -5.92
N THR A 88 6.08 9.21 -5.71
CA THR A 88 7.11 10.05 -6.37
C THR A 88 8.54 9.76 -5.94
N ARG A 89 8.76 8.71 -5.14
CA ARG A 89 10.08 8.23 -4.75
C ARG A 89 10.30 6.76 -5.06
N ARG A 90 9.25 6.05 -5.50
CA ARG A 90 9.30 4.60 -5.75
C ARG A 90 9.67 4.34 -7.20
N CYS A 91 10.25 3.17 -7.42
CA CYS A 91 10.51 2.72 -8.78
C CYS A 91 9.18 2.27 -9.44
N SER A 92 8.90 2.74 -10.65
CA SER A 92 7.74 2.33 -11.44
C SER A 92 7.81 0.87 -11.90
N TRP A 93 9.00 0.24 -11.91
CA TRP A 93 9.11 -1.17 -12.28
C TRP A 93 8.65 -2.08 -11.14
N PHE A 94 7.54 -2.78 -11.34
CA PHE A 94 6.84 -3.56 -10.31
C PHE A 94 7.68 -4.65 -9.61
N ALA A 95 8.67 -5.20 -10.30
CA ALA A 95 9.56 -6.23 -9.75
C ALA A 95 10.81 -5.64 -9.05
N CYS A 96 10.94 -4.31 -9.01
CA CYS A 96 11.98 -3.65 -8.24
C CYS A 96 11.65 -3.70 -6.73
N PRO A 97 12.60 -4.00 -5.84
CA PRO A 97 12.39 -3.86 -4.39
C PRO A 97 11.93 -2.45 -3.98
N ASN A 98 12.45 -1.42 -4.67
CA ASN A 98 12.10 -0.01 -4.44
C ASN A 98 10.74 0.39 -5.03
N HIS A 99 9.97 -0.55 -5.60
CA HIS A 99 8.62 -0.29 -6.10
C HIS A 99 7.61 -0.15 -4.98
N ARG A 100 7.73 -0.96 -3.92
CA ARG A 100 6.78 -0.99 -2.80
C ARG A 100 7.16 -0.04 -1.68
N VAL A 101 8.46 0.11 -1.46
CA VAL A 101 9.01 0.95 -0.40
C VAL A 101 9.86 2.03 -1.04
N ALA A 102 9.58 3.28 -0.71
CA ALA A 102 10.45 4.37 -1.12
C ALA A 102 11.83 4.13 -0.50
N PRO A 103 12.91 4.09 -1.30
CA PRO A 103 14.25 3.96 -0.74
C PRO A 103 14.55 5.19 0.14
N ASP A 104 15.48 5.01 1.08
CA ASP A 104 15.97 6.10 1.90
C ASP A 104 16.46 7.27 1.04
N ASN A 105 16.63 8.45 1.66
CA ASN A 105 17.00 9.69 0.97
C ASN A 105 18.33 9.60 0.18
N THR A 106 19.03 8.47 0.24
CA THR A 106 20.26 8.13 -0.50
C THR A 106 20.01 7.83 -1.98
N VAL A 107 18.82 7.37 -2.38
CA VAL A 107 18.51 7.04 -3.78
C VAL A 107 17.51 8.05 -4.33
N LYS A 108 18.00 8.98 -5.15
CA LYS A 108 17.14 9.90 -5.91
C LYS A 108 16.66 9.19 -7.20
N PRO A 109 15.36 8.92 -7.37
CA PRO A 109 14.87 8.29 -8.58
C PRO A 109 15.06 9.21 -9.78
N MET A 110 15.32 8.61 -10.94
CA MET A 110 15.38 9.30 -12.21
C MET A 110 13.99 9.28 -12.85
N SER A 111 13.48 10.45 -13.21
CA SER A 111 12.26 10.55 -14.01
C SER A 111 12.53 10.10 -15.45
N CYS A 112 11.53 9.46 -16.06
CA CYS A 112 11.54 9.12 -17.48
C CYS A 112 11.60 10.39 -18.32
N LYS A 113 12.61 10.52 -19.18
CA LYS A 113 12.70 11.67 -20.11
C LYS A 113 11.63 11.66 -21.21
N GLY A 114 11.01 10.50 -21.48
CA GLY A 114 9.95 10.38 -22.49
C GLY A 114 8.59 10.80 -21.94
N CYS A 115 8.10 10.12 -20.89
CA CYS A 115 6.76 10.40 -20.34
C CYS A 115 6.72 11.39 -19.18
N GLY A 116 7.83 11.71 -18.52
CA GLY A 116 7.85 12.57 -17.33
C GLY A 116 7.30 11.95 -16.04
N ASP A 117 6.37 11.00 -16.16
CA ASP A 117 5.60 10.48 -15.01
C ASP A 117 6.27 9.30 -14.28
N ALA A 118 6.97 8.43 -15.01
CA ALA A 118 7.57 7.23 -14.41
C ALA A 118 8.92 7.53 -13.78
N GLN A 119 9.22 6.85 -12.67
CA GLN A 119 10.46 7.01 -11.92
C GLN A 119 11.23 5.71 -11.77
N TYR A 120 12.55 5.78 -11.84
CA TYR A 120 13.42 4.60 -11.79
C TYR A 120 14.59 4.79 -10.86
N CYS A 121 14.89 3.78 -10.04
CA CYS A 121 16.07 3.82 -9.18
C CYS A 121 17.39 3.69 -9.98
N ASN A 122 17.34 3.11 -11.19
CA ASN A 122 18.48 2.99 -12.09
C ASN A 122 18.03 2.76 -13.55
N ARG A 123 18.97 2.85 -14.49
CA ARG A 123 18.71 2.63 -15.93
C ARG A 123 18.27 1.20 -16.26
N VAL A 124 18.63 0.20 -15.44
CA VAL A 124 18.21 -1.19 -15.65
C VAL A 124 16.71 -1.32 -15.42
N CYS A 125 16.17 -0.69 -14.37
CA CYS A 125 14.73 -0.67 -14.10
C CYS A 125 13.96 0.08 -15.19
N GLN A 126 14.52 1.18 -15.71
CA GLN A 126 13.93 1.89 -16.85
C GLN A 126 13.82 1.00 -18.09
N LYS A 127 14.91 0.30 -18.46
CA LYS A 127 14.91 -0.61 -19.62
C LYS A 127 14.00 -1.83 -19.46
N ARG A 128 13.74 -2.28 -18.23
CA ARG A 128 12.83 -3.41 -17.96
C ARG A 128 11.35 -3.00 -17.96
N TYR A 129 11.05 -1.71 -17.81
CA TYR A 129 9.68 -1.21 -17.80
C TYR A 129 9.21 -0.88 -19.22
N VAL A 130 8.69 -1.90 -19.91
CA VAL A 130 8.26 -1.84 -21.32
C VAL A 130 7.19 -0.77 -21.61
N SER A 131 6.37 -0.38 -20.63
CA SER A 131 5.30 0.59 -20.83
C SER A 131 5.78 2.04 -21.05
N CYS A 132 7.03 2.38 -20.74
CA CYS A 132 7.58 3.74 -20.96
C CYS A 132 8.59 3.84 -22.10
N ILE A 133 8.93 2.74 -22.76
CA ILE A 133 9.94 2.73 -23.85
C ILE A 133 9.33 3.25 -25.17
N ALA A 134 8.00 3.39 -25.25
CA ALA A 134 7.26 3.66 -26.49
C ALA A 134 6.85 5.13 -26.73
N ILE A 135 7.56 6.13 -26.18
CA ILE A 135 7.37 7.53 -26.59
C ILE A 135 8.63 7.99 -27.31
N PRO A 136 8.66 7.98 -28.66
CA PRO A 136 9.70 8.63 -29.42
C PRO A 136 9.62 10.13 -29.16
N SER A 137 10.78 10.73 -28.92
CA SER A 137 11.02 12.19 -28.91
C SER A 137 10.70 12.85 -30.24
#